data_AF-X0Y0M3-F1
#
_entry.id   AF-X0Y0M3-F1
#
_cell.length_a   1.000
_cell.length_b   1.000
_cell.length_c   1.000
_cell.angle_alpha   90.00
_cell.angle_beta   90.00
_cell.angle_gamma   90.00
#
_symmetry.space_group_name_H-M   'P 1'
#
loop_
_entity.id
_entity.type
_entity.pdbx_description
1 polymer ?
#
loop_
_entity_poly.entity_id
_entity_poly.type
_entity_poly.pdbx_seq_one_letter_code
_entity_poly.pdbx_strand_id
1 'polypeptide(L)'
;EVKAVDSAGNMGLAGSVDFSVDTTPPTTPTNITKITPDSDDTPTFTWDAATDVTSGVASYQVRIDSGDFTDVGNVTTFTVADADALSTGSHTFEVRAVDGAGNTGIAGSLSFEVARPSNWLMILGIIAGALV
;
A
#
# COMPACT_ATOMS: atom_id res chain seq x y z
N GLU A 1 -4.96 32.54 -20.85
CA GLU A 1 -4.63 33.62 -21.81
C GLU A 1 -4.20 34.85 -21.00
N VAL A 2 -3.05 35.44 -21.31
CA VAL A 2 -2.61 36.70 -20.69
C VAL A 2 -2.42 37.72 -21.82
N LYS A 3 -3.03 38.89 -21.69
CA LYS A 3 -2.88 40.02 -22.63
C LYS A 3 -2.21 41.18 -21.92
N ALA A 4 -1.17 41.73 -22.54
CA ALA A 4 -0.61 43.02 -22.13
C ALA A 4 -1.30 44.12 -22.94
N VAL A 5 -1.77 45.17 -22.25
CA VAL A 5 -2.30 46.39 -22.87
C VAL A 5 -1.35 47.51 -22.53
N ASP A 6 -0.79 48.18 -23.53
CA ASP A 6 0.04 49.36 -23.30
C ASP A 6 -0.80 50.60 -22.97
N SER A 7 -0.16 51.71 -22.55
CA SER A 7 -0.87 52.97 -22.24
C SER A 7 -1.60 53.59 -23.44
N ALA A 8 -1.33 53.15 -24.67
CA ALA A 8 -1.99 53.60 -25.89
C ALA A 8 -3.20 52.70 -26.27
N GLY A 9 -3.48 51.65 -25.50
CA GLY A 9 -4.58 50.73 -25.74
C GLY A 9 -4.27 49.62 -26.75
N ASN A 10 -3.01 49.46 -27.16
CA ASN A 10 -2.63 48.36 -28.04
C ASN A 10 -2.56 47.06 -27.23
N MET A 11 -3.31 46.05 -27.67
CA MET A 11 -3.20 44.69 -27.12
C MET A 11 -2.02 43.98 -27.78
N GLY A 12 -1.03 43.57 -26.98
CA GLY A 12 0.03 42.67 -27.43
C GLY A 12 -0.51 41.29 -27.80
N LEU A 13 0.27 40.53 -28.59
CA LEU A 13 -0.01 39.13 -28.93
C LEU A 13 -0.34 38.33 -27.65
N ALA A 14 -1.47 37.62 -27.65
CA ALA A 14 -1.83 36.75 -26.54
C ALA A 14 -0.86 35.57 -26.48
N GLY A 15 -0.24 35.38 -25.32
CA GLY A 15 0.49 34.14 -25.02
C GLY A 15 -0.51 33.06 -24.56
N SER A 16 -0.45 31.88 -25.16
CA SER A 16 -1.09 30.68 -24.62
C SER A 16 -0.03 29.80 -23.97
N VAL A 17 -0.38 29.20 -22.83
CA VAL A 17 0.37 28.11 -22.21
C VAL A 17 -0.56 26.92 -22.22
N ASP A 18 -0.14 25.85 -22.90
CA ASP A 18 -0.86 24.60 -22.86
C ASP A 18 -0.44 23.84 -21.60
N PHE A 19 -1.43 23.33 -20.85
CA PHE A 19 -1.20 22.40 -19.74
C PHE A 19 -2.06 21.16 -19.97
N SER A 20 -1.48 19.98 -19.77
CA SER A 20 -2.20 18.71 -19.77
C SER A 20 -2.47 18.29 -18.33
N VAL A 21 -3.71 17.90 -18.03
CA VAL A 21 -4.07 17.24 -16.77
C VAL A 21 -4.11 15.75 -17.04
N ASP A 22 -3.38 14.99 -16.23
CA ASP A 22 -3.46 13.54 -16.25
C ASP A 22 -4.63 13.07 -15.38
N THR A 23 -5.49 12.25 -15.96
CA THR A 23 -6.67 11.67 -15.31
C THR A 23 -6.69 10.15 -15.40
N THR A 24 -5.58 9.53 -15.83
CA THR A 24 -5.49 8.08 -16.03
C THR A 24 -4.87 7.45 -14.80
N PRO A 25 -5.59 6.58 -14.06
CA PRO A 25 -5.00 5.92 -12.92
C PRO A 25 -3.92 4.89 -13.30
N PRO A 26 -2.97 4.58 -12.40
CA PRO A 26 -2.06 3.46 -12.56
C PRO A 26 -2.75 2.11 -12.76
N THR A 27 -2.01 1.18 -13.36
CA THR A 27 -2.40 -0.23 -13.42
C THR A 27 -2.46 -0.86 -12.02
N THR A 28 -3.28 -1.90 -11.89
CA THR A 28 -3.41 -2.67 -10.65
C THR A 28 -2.09 -3.37 -10.31
N PRO A 29 -1.57 -3.27 -9.07
CA PRO A 29 -0.44 -4.10 -8.64
C PRO A 29 -0.76 -5.60 -8.77
N THR A 30 0.20 -6.40 -9.22
CA THR A 30 0.01 -7.84 -9.47
C THR A 30 1.04 -8.68 -8.73
N ASN A 31 0.93 -10.02 -8.81
CA ASN A 31 1.87 -10.96 -8.18
C ASN A 31 2.10 -10.68 -6.68
N ILE A 32 1.02 -10.31 -5.98
CA ILE A 32 1.04 -10.06 -4.55
C ILE A 32 1.30 -11.37 -3.82
N THR A 33 2.31 -11.41 -2.97
CA THR A 33 2.73 -12.60 -2.24
C THR A 33 3.07 -12.26 -0.80
N LYS A 34 2.73 -13.16 0.14
CA LYS A 34 3.28 -13.16 1.50
C LYS A 34 4.56 -13.99 1.48
N ILE A 35 5.68 -13.39 1.87
CA ILE A 35 7.01 -14.04 1.82
C ILE A 35 7.47 -14.60 3.18
N THR A 36 6.70 -14.36 4.23
CA THR A 36 6.92 -14.93 5.57
C THR A 36 6.01 -16.14 5.81
N PRO A 37 6.40 -17.08 6.70
CA PRO A 37 5.55 -18.21 7.08
C PRO A 37 4.25 -17.79 7.77
N ASP A 38 3.25 -18.69 7.81
CA ASP A 38 1.99 -18.45 8.54
C ASP A 38 2.18 -18.26 10.05
N SER A 39 3.27 -18.76 10.61
CA SER A 39 3.62 -18.60 12.02
C SER A 39 4.31 -17.28 12.37
N ASP A 40 4.47 -16.39 11.38
CA ASP A 40 5.02 -15.06 11.58
C ASP A 40 3.88 -14.06 11.87
N ASP A 41 3.89 -13.51 13.08
CA ASP A 41 2.91 -12.53 13.54
C ASP A 41 3.15 -11.13 12.91
N THR A 42 4.26 -10.94 12.19
CA THR A 42 4.66 -9.71 11.48
C THR A 42 4.83 -9.96 9.97
N PRO A 43 3.75 -10.30 9.24
CA PRO A 43 3.87 -10.75 7.87
C PRO A 43 4.49 -9.70 6.94
N THR A 44 5.30 -10.18 6.00
CA THR A 44 5.86 -9.35 4.92
C THR A 44 5.25 -9.71 3.58
N PHE A 45 4.82 -8.70 2.84
CA PHE A 45 4.21 -8.79 1.53
C PHE A 45 5.09 -8.17 0.46
N THR A 46 5.08 -8.74 -0.74
CA THR A 46 5.71 -8.15 -1.93
C THR A 46 4.75 -8.19 -3.11
N TRP A 47 4.93 -7.28 -4.07
CA TRP A 47 4.13 -7.20 -5.29
C TRP A 47 4.94 -6.66 -6.46
N ASP A 48 4.47 -6.90 -7.68
CA ASP A 48 5.05 -6.31 -8.88
C ASP A 48 4.64 -4.84 -9.02
N ALA A 49 5.58 -4.03 -9.48
CA ALA A 49 5.36 -2.61 -9.68
C ALA A 49 4.22 -2.35 -10.68
N ALA A 50 3.30 -1.48 -10.29
CA ALA A 50 2.32 -0.89 -11.20
C ALA A 50 3.01 0.05 -12.20
N THR A 51 2.27 0.40 -13.24
CA THR A 51 2.71 1.30 -14.30
C THR A 51 1.67 2.39 -14.53
N ASP A 52 2.14 3.59 -14.80
CA ASP A 52 1.36 4.67 -15.38
C ASP A 52 2.23 5.35 -16.46
N VAL A 53 1.61 5.72 -17.59
CA VAL A 53 2.33 6.23 -18.77
C VAL A 53 2.52 7.75 -18.74
N THR A 54 1.60 8.47 -18.10
CA THR A 54 1.50 9.93 -18.25
C THR A 54 2.25 10.65 -17.13
N SER A 55 2.01 10.28 -15.88
CA SER A 55 2.66 10.87 -14.70
C SER A 55 3.50 9.88 -13.90
N GLY A 56 3.41 8.58 -14.20
CA GLY A 56 4.17 7.53 -13.54
C GLY A 56 3.68 7.26 -12.12
N VAL A 57 4.12 6.15 -11.52
CA VAL A 57 3.69 5.78 -10.16
C VAL A 57 4.46 6.59 -9.11
N ALA A 58 3.74 7.31 -8.26
CA ALA A 58 4.29 8.13 -7.19
C ALA A 58 4.37 7.39 -5.85
N SER A 59 3.34 6.62 -5.47
CA SER A 59 3.33 5.85 -4.23
C SER A 59 2.42 4.62 -4.31
N TYR A 60 2.52 3.77 -3.29
CA TYR A 60 1.59 2.69 -3.03
C TYR A 60 0.87 2.95 -1.71
N GLN A 61 -0.38 2.49 -1.65
CA GLN A 61 -1.17 2.47 -0.44
C GLN A 61 -1.59 1.03 -0.15
N VAL A 62 -1.46 0.62 1.11
CA VAL A 62 -1.79 -0.74 1.56
C VAL A 62 -2.85 -0.72 2.65
N ARG A 63 -3.63 -1.78 2.76
CA ARG A 63 -4.48 -2.05 3.91
C ARG A 63 -4.58 -3.55 4.18
N ILE A 64 -5.00 -3.89 5.39
CA ILE A 64 -5.40 -5.25 5.76
C ILE A 64 -6.87 -5.21 6.16
N ASP A 65 -7.62 -6.20 5.68
CA ASP A 65 -9.06 -6.36 5.83
C ASP A 65 -9.82 -5.06 5.49
N SER A 66 -10.74 -4.64 6.35
CA SER A 66 -11.53 -3.42 6.20
C SER A 66 -10.86 -2.17 6.79
N GLY A 67 -9.55 -2.22 7.07
CA GLY A 67 -8.78 -1.08 7.56
C GLY A 67 -8.62 0.05 6.53
N ASP A 68 -8.11 1.19 7.00
CA ASP A 68 -7.82 2.33 6.14
C ASP A 68 -6.56 2.10 5.30
N PHE A 69 -6.56 2.62 4.08
CA PHE A 69 -5.38 2.65 3.23
C PHE A 69 -4.31 3.57 3.82
N THR A 70 -3.11 3.03 4.02
CA THR A 70 -1.94 3.75 4.50
C THR A 70 -0.93 3.90 3.37
N ASP A 71 -0.42 5.10 3.13
CA ASP A 71 0.64 5.36 2.16
C ASP A 71 1.98 4.80 2.67
N VAL A 72 2.64 4.00 1.84
CA VAL A 72 3.91 3.33 2.14
C VAL A 72 5.05 3.82 1.24
N GLY A 73 4.82 4.86 0.44
CA GLY A 73 5.76 5.40 -0.53
C GLY A 73 5.90 4.53 -1.79
N ASN A 74 6.90 4.85 -2.62
CA ASN A 74 7.19 4.12 -3.85
C ASN A 74 8.04 2.88 -3.56
N VAL A 75 7.41 1.86 -2.97
CA VAL A 75 8.02 0.58 -2.60
C VAL A 75 7.21 -0.58 -3.18
N THR A 76 7.81 -1.75 -3.23
CA THR A 76 7.16 -3.00 -3.65
C THR A 76 7.15 -4.06 -2.56
N THR A 77 7.33 -3.63 -1.31
CA THR A 77 7.36 -4.48 -0.12
C THR A 77 6.72 -3.75 1.07
N PHE A 78 6.04 -4.51 1.94
CA PHE A 78 5.45 -3.99 3.18
C PHE A 78 5.48 -5.06 4.26
N THR A 79 5.96 -4.68 5.45
CA THR A 79 5.97 -5.54 6.65
C THR A 79 5.03 -4.95 7.69
N VAL A 80 4.15 -5.77 8.24
CA VAL A 80 3.32 -5.39 9.39
C VAL A 80 4.22 -5.22 10.61
N ALA A 81 4.23 -4.02 11.20
CA ALA A 81 5.16 -3.68 12.27
C ALA A 81 4.78 -4.26 13.64
N ASP A 82 3.48 -4.44 13.90
CA ASP A 82 2.96 -4.87 15.20
C ASP A 82 2.45 -6.31 15.13
N ALA A 83 3.05 -7.18 15.93
CA ALA A 83 2.73 -8.60 16.01
C ALA A 83 1.32 -8.87 16.59
N ASP A 84 0.74 -7.91 17.30
CA ASP A 84 -0.60 -8.03 17.86
C ASP A 84 -1.66 -7.29 17.01
N ALA A 85 -1.27 -6.73 15.87
CA ALA A 85 -2.21 -6.09 14.94
C ALA A 85 -3.13 -7.08 14.22
N LEU A 86 -2.73 -8.35 14.13
CA LEU A 86 -3.47 -9.40 13.42
C LEU A 86 -3.87 -10.54 14.36
N SER A 87 -5.13 -10.94 14.28
CA SER A 87 -5.63 -12.14 14.96
C SER A 87 -5.20 -13.42 14.25
N THR A 88 -5.34 -14.57 14.91
CA THR A 88 -5.25 -15.85 14.20
C THR A 88 -6.44 -16.03 13.25
N GLY A 89 -6.17 -16.48 12.02
CA GLY A 89 -7.18 -16.78 11.02
C GLY A 89 -6.92 -16.10 9.68
N SER A 90 -8.00 -16.01 8.89
CA SER A 90 -7.96 -15.52 7.52
C SER A 90 -8.02 -14.00 7.47
N HIS A 91 -7.14 -13.43 6.66
CA HIS A 91 -7.01 -12.00 6.44
C HIS A 91 -6.87 -11.69 4.95
N THR A 92 -7.15 -10.45 4.57
CA THR A 92 -6.96 -9.96 3.19
C THR A 92 -5.99 -8.79 3.19
N PHE A 93 -4.91 -8.89 2.44
CA PHE A 93 -4.02 -7.77 2.14
C PHE A 93 -4.42 -7.14 0.81
N GLU A 94 -4.53 -5.82 0.77
CA GLU A 94 -4.81 -5.07 -0.45
C GLU A 94 -3.75 -3.98 -0.67
N VAL A 95 -3.36 -3.78 -1.92
CA VAL A 95 -2.43 -2.73 -2.32
C VAL A 95 -2.90 -2.06 -3.61
N ARG A 96 -2.81 -0.73 -3.66
CA ARG A 96 -3.13 0.10 -4.83
C ARG A 96 -2.03 1.13 -5.07
N ALA A 97 -1.85 1.53 -6.32
CA ALA A 97 -0.89 2.56 -6.71
C ALA A 97 -1.55 3.93 -6.88
N VAL A 98 -0.79 4.98 -6.64
CA VAL A 98 -1.15 6.39 -6.85
C VAL A 98 -0.12 7.01 -7.79
N ASP A 99 -0.57 7.74 -8.81
CA ASP A 99 0.33 8.39 -9.78
C ASP A 99 0.79 9.79 -9.33
N GLY A 100 1.66 10.41 -10.13
CA GLY A 100 2.16 11.77 -9.89
C GLY A 100 1.11 12.88 -10.00
N ALA A 101 -0.04 12.61 -10.61
CA ALA A 101 -1.17 13.52 -10.70
C ALA A 101 -2.23 13.32 -9.59
N GLY A 102 -2.06 12.29 -8.75
CA GLY A 102 -2.96 11.95 -7.65
C GLY A 102 -4.09 10.99 -8.03
N ASN A 103 -4.08 10.41 -9.24
CA ASN A 103 -5.06 9.38 -9.60
C ASN A 103 -4.72 8.07 -8.87
N THR A 104 -5.74 7.43 -8.32
CA THR A 104 -5.60 6.18 -7.57
C THR A 104 -6.12 5.00 -8.39
N GLY A 105 -5.26 3.99 -8.58
CA GLY A 105 -5.58 2.77 -9.31
C GLY A 105 -6.49 1.81 -8.54
N ILE A 106 -6.91 0.75 -9.23
CA ILE A 106 -7.65 -0.36 -8.62
C ILE A 106 -6.69 -1.15 -7.70
N ALA A 107 -7.19 -1.62 -6.56
CA ALA A 107 -6.41 -2.44 -5.64
C ALA A 107 -6.27 -3.88 -6.17
N GLY A 108 -5.07 -4.44 -6.05
CA GLY A 108 -4.87 -5.89 -6.05
C GLY A 108 -5.09 -6.45 -4.65
N SER A 109 -5.42 -7.73 -4.54
CA SER A 109 -5.70 -8.39 -3.27
C SER A 109 -5.01 -9.75 -3.13
N LEU A 110 -4.69 -10.14 -1.90
CA LEU A 110 -4.19 -11.44 -1.50
C LEU A 110 -4.88 -11.89 -0.20
N SER A 111 -5.51 -13.06 -0.21
CA SER A 111 -5.93 -13.72 1.03
C SER A 111 -4.78 -14.50 1.65
N PHE A 112 -4.61 -14.40 2.96
CA PHE A 112 -3.56 -15.08 3.71
C PHE A 112 -4.04 -15.53 5.09
N GLU A 113 -3.36 -16.51 5.66
CA GLU A 113 -3.63 -16.98 7.02
C GLU A 113 -2.53 -16.51 7.98
N VAL A 114 -2.94 -16.22 9.22
CA VAL A 114 -2.05 -16.02 10.38
C VAL A 114 -2.29 -17.16 11.35
N ALA A 115 -1.23 -17.90 11.68
CA ALA A 115 -1.28 -19.06 12.55
C ALA A 115 -0.31 -18.87 13.73
N ARG A 116 -0.78 -18.21 14.80
CA ARG A 116 0.03 -18.07 16.02
C ARG A 116 0.31 -19.48 16.57
N PRO A 117 1.57 -19.85 16.85
CA PRO A 117 1.84 -21.14 17.44
C PRO A 117 1.06 -21.24 18.76
N SER A 118 0.18 -22.24 18.86
CA SER A 118 -0.57 -22.51 20.10
C SER A 118 0.42 -22.57 21.27
N ASN A 119 0.31 -21.65 22.22
CA ASN A 119 1.15 -21.59 23.42
C ASN A 119 0.81 -22.74 24.41
N TRP A 120 0.85 -23.99 23.96
CA TRP A 120 0.55 -25.17 24.78
C TRP A 120 1.64 -25.45 25.85
N LEU A 121 2.75 -24.71 25.89
CA LEU A 121 3.86 -25.00 26.82
C LEU A 121 3.94 -24.10 28.07
N MET A 122 3.03 -23.16 28.31
CA MET A 122 3.11 -22.25 29.50
C MET A 122 2.16 -22.55 30.65
N ILE A 123 1.32 -23.58 30.58
CA ILE A 123 0.54 -24.06 31.74
C ILE A 123 0.89 -25.52 31.98
N LEU A 124 1.97 -25.76 32.73
CA LEU A 124 2.06 -26.79 33.76
C LEU A 124 3.27 -26.48 34.65
N GLY A 125 3.12 -25.46 35.49
CA GLY A 125 3.90 -25.38 36.71
C GLY A 125 3.30 -26.33 37.76
N ILE A 126 4.16 -27.17 38.36
CA ILE A 126 4.01 -27.86 39.67
C ILE A 126 2.91 -28.97 39.64
N ILE A 127 3.13 -30.28 39.90
CA ILE A 127 3.78 -30.99 41.01
C ILE A 127 4.08 -32.43 40.54
N ALA A 128 5.30 -32.94 40.75
CA ALA A 128 5.55 -34.30 41.24
C ALA A 128 6.97 -34.31 41.81
N GLY A 129 7.06 -33.96 43.09
CA GLY A 129 8.29 -34.01 43.84
C GLY A 129 8.87 -35.42 43.84
N ALA A 130 10.19 -35.48 43.73
CA ALA A 130 10.95 -36.61 44.21
C ALA A 130 10.66 -36.83 45.70
N LEU A 131 10.27 -38.04 46.08
CA LEU A 131 10.63 -38.60 47.37
C LEU A 131 10.84 -40.11 47.19
N VAL A 132 12.09 -40.51 47.49
CA VAL A 132 12.64 -41.82 47.88
C VAL A 132 11.80 -43.06 47.59
#